data_AF-A0A1Q9NLU3-F1
#
_entry.id   AF-A0A1Q9NLU3-F1
#
_cell.length_a   1.000
_cell.length_b   1.000
_cell.length_c   1.000
_cell.angle_alpha   90.00
_cell.angle_beta   90.00
_cell.angle_gamma   90.00
#
_symmetry.space_group_name_H-M   'P 1'
#
loop_
_entity.id
_entity.type
_entity.pdbx_description
1 polymer ?
#
loop_
_entity_poly.entity_id
_entity_poly.type
_entity_poly.pdbx_seq_one_letter_code
_entity_poly.pdbx_strand_id
1 'polypeptide(L)'
;MGFFGTFASEISDLALIAVQLSAIFGSIGFYYLRYKRRPLLHLVFMGLGVILLWVFFTLYLTNYYLNGVKTFGGPSEAGLIYYPFLLIHIIGSTVMGLITFYQAFTGIKRFDNKEEKEWDKFKFDRNYRNKHRFRGKIGIILWWWSALSGLIVYYMLYVIYSPTFI
;
A
#
# COMPACT_ATOMS: atom_id res chain seq x y z
N MET A 1 21.85 -0.75 -10.99
CA MET A 1 20.75 -1.56 -11.54
C MET A 1 20.12 -2.35 -10.41
N GLY A 2 18.81 -2.59 -10.48
CA GLY A 2 18.07 -3.32 -9.47
C GLY A 2 18.26 -4.83 -9.61
N PHE A 3 17.81 -5.59 -8.62
CA PHE A 3 17.94 -7.05 -8.65
C PHE A 3 17.01 -7.72 -9.66
N PHE A 4 16.01 -6.99 -10.19
CA PHE A 4 15.21 -7.46 -11.34
C PHE A 4 15.90 -7.27 -12.70
N GLY A 5 17.12 -6.73 -12.74
CA GLY A 5 17.83 -6.44 -13.99
C GLY A 5 17.23 -5.28 -14.78
N THR A 6 16.43 -4.43 -14.13
CA THR A 6 15.78 -3.26 -14.70
C THR A 6 16.62 -1.99 -14.49
N PHE A 7 16.18 -0.86 -15.05
CA PHE A 7 16.80 0.44 -14.80
C PHE A 7 16.54 0.99 -13.38
N ALA A 8 15.79 0.26 -12.55
CA ALA A 8 15.51 0.64 -11.18
C ALA A 8 16.76 0.52 -10.28
N SER A 9 16.68 1.07 -9.08
CA SER A 9 17.61 0.76 -7.98
C SER A 9 17.09 -0.45 -7.18
N GLU A 10 17.98 -1.11 -6.43
CA GLU A 10 17.58 -2.18 -5.50
C GLU A 10 16.52 -1.70 -4.49
N ILE A 11 16.61 -0.44 -4.04
CA ILE A 11 15.65 0.17 -3.12
C ILE A 11 14.27 0.31 -3.77
N SER A 12 14.23 0.68 -5.06
CA SER A 12 12.97 0.80 -5.81
C SER A 12 12.30 -0.56 -6.00
N ASP A 13 13.10 -1.60 -6.28
CA ASP A 13 12.61 -2.97 -6.41
C ASP A 13 12.06 -3.51 -5.08
N LEU A 14 12.76 -3.25 -3.96
CA LEU A 14 12.27 -3.59 -2.62
C LEU A 14 10.98 -2.85 -2.27
N ALA A 15 10.89 -1.56 -2.63
CA ALA A 15 9.67 -0.78 -2.43
C ALA A 15 8.50 -1.39 -3.21
N LEU A 16 8.71 -1.76 -4.47
CA LEU A 16 7.69 -2.43 -5.28
C LEU A 16 7.23 -3.73 -4.62
N ILE A 17 8.16 -4.60 -4.19
CA ILE A 17 7.80 -5.83 -3.49
C ILE A 17 6.98 -5.53 -2.23
N ALA A 18 7.40 -4.57 -1.42
CA ALA A 18 6.74 -4.22 -0.17
C ALA A 18 5.28 -3.78 -0.39
N VAL A 19 4.99 -2.94 -1.40
CA VAL A 19 3.61 -2.49 -1.67
C VAL A 19 2.74 -3.63 -2.25
N GLN A 20 3.30 -4.52 -3.06
CA GLN A 20 2.57 -5.69 -3.57
C GLN A 20 2.23 -6.66 -2.43
N LEU A 21 3.20 -6.99 -1.58
CA LEU A 21 2.97 -7.84 -0.41
C LEU A 21 1.99 -7.17 0.55
N SER A 22 2.08 -5.86 0.76
CA SER A 22 1.13 -5.10 1.58
C SER A 22 -0.33 -5.32 1.15
N ALA A 23 -0.63 -5.22 -0.15
CA ALA A 23 -1.96 -5.46 -0.70
C ALA A 23 -2.41 -6.93 -0.53
N ILE A 24 -1.49 -7.89 -0.69
CA ILE A 24 -1.76 -9.32 -0.48
C ILE A 24 -2.10 -9.61 0.99
N PHE A 25 -1.26 -9.16 1.93
CA PHE A 25 -1.49 -9.33 3.37
C PHE A 25 -2.79 -8.64 3.82
N GLY A 26 -3.05 -7.42 3.34
CA GLY A 26 -4.32 -6.72 3.58
C GLY A 26 -5.53 -7.53 3.08
N SER A 27 -5.41 -8.19 1.93
CA SER A 27 -6.48 -9.03 1.35
C SER A 27 -6.74 -10.28 2.18
N ILE A 28 -5.67 -10.94 2.64
CA ILE A 28 -5.77 -12.11 3.52
C ILE A 28 -6.43 -11.69 4.85
N GLY A 29 -6.03 -10.56 5.42
CA GLY A 29 -6.65 -10.01 6.63
C GLY A 29 -8.13 -9.69 6.43
N PHE A 30 -8.51 -9.10 5.30
CA PHE A 30 -9.90 -8.84 4.95
C PHE A 30 -10.70 -10.14 4.78
N TYR A 31 -10.12 -11.16 4.13
CA TYR A 31 -10.74 -12.47 3.93
C TYR A 31 -11.08 -13.14 5.26
N TYR A 32 -10.12 -13.20 6.20
CA TYR A 32 -10.34 -13.81 7.51
C TYR A 32 -11.42 -13.10 8.32
N LEU A 33 -11.52 -11.78 8.22
CA LEU A 33 -12.60 -11.02 8.86
C LEU A 33 -13.97 -11.31 8.23
N ARG A 34 -14.04 -11.23 6.89
CA ARG A 34 -15.31 -11.24 6.15
C ARG A 34 -15.94 -12.62 6.08
N TYR A 35 -15.14 -13.62 5.73
CA TYR A 35 -15.63 -14.96 5.39
C TYR A 35 -15.41 -15.98 6.50
N LYS A 36 -14.30 -15.88 7.25
CA LYS A 36 -13.97 -16.84 8.32
C LYS A 36 -14.35 -16.36 9.72
N ARG A 37 -14.73 -15.08 9.88
CA ARG A 37 -15.06 -14.45 11.17
C ARG A 37 -13.94 -14.64 12.22
N ARG A 38 -12.67 -14.62 11.79
CA ARG A 38 -11.48 -14.77 12.65
C ARG A 38 -10.79 -13.41 12.86
N PRO A 39 -11.18 -12.63 13.90
CA PRO A 39 -10.68 -11.27 14.09
C PRO A 39 -9.20 -11.20 14.45
N LEU A 40 -8.65 -12.20 15.14
CA LEU A 40 -7.22 -12.26 15.45
C LEU A 40 -6.37 -12.35 14.19
N LEU A 41 -6.73 -13.26 13.26
CA LEU A 41 -6.04 -13.36 11.97
C LEU A 41 -6.23 -12.10 11.14
N HIS A 42 -7.41 -11.48 11.16
CA HIS A 42 -7.59 -10.17 10.55
C HIS A 42 -6.58 -9.15 11.09
N LEU A 43 -6.43 -9.03 12.40
CA LEU A 43 -5.50 -8.09 13.02
C LEU A 43 -4.05 -8.36 12.60
N VAL A 44 -3.62 -9.63 12.65
CA VAL A 44 -2.25 -10.02 12.29
C VAL A 44 -1.96 -9.69 10.82
N PHE A 45 -2.78 -10.19 9.89
CA PHE A 45 -2.55 -10.00 8.47
C PHE A 45 -2.76 -8.54 8.03
N MET A 46 -3.75 -7.84 8.58
CA MET A 46 -3.95 -6.41 8.29
C MET A 46 -2.81 -5.56 8.86
N GLY A 47 -2.32 -5.89 10.07
CA GLY A 47 -1.17 -5.24 10.68
C GLY A 47 0.10 -5.41 9.86
N LEU A 48 0.39 -6.63 9.40
CA LEU A 48 1.50 -6.91 8.48
C LEU A 48 1.36 -6.10 7.19
N GLY A 49 0.15 -6.02 6.61
CA GLY A 49 -0.12 -5.20 5.44
C GLY A 49 0.21 -3.72 5.67
N VAL A 50 -0.18 -3.15 6.80
CA VAL A 50 0.09 -1.74 7.16
C VAL A 50 1.58 -1.50 7.43
N ILE A 51 2.28 -2.44 8.08
CA ILE A 51 3.73 -2.35 8.31
C ILE A 51 4.47 -2.35 6.97
N LEU A 52 4.11 -3.25 6.05
CA LEU A 52 4.70 -3.28 4.71
C LEU A 52 4.41 -2.01 3.91
N LEU A 53 3.22 -1.42 4.06
CA LEU A 53 2.89 -0.13 3.45
C LEU A 53 3.78 0.99 4.00
N TRP A 54 4.04 1.00 5.31
CA TRP A 54 4.95 1.95 5.95
C TRP A 54 6.40 1.77 5.47
N VAL A 55 6.85 0.52 5.35
CA VAL A 55 8.16 0.17 4.78
C VAL A 55 8.27 0.67 3.34
N PHE A 56 7.23 0.48 2.52
CA PHE A 56 7.18 1.02 1.15
C PHE A 56 7.42 2.54 1.12
N PHE A 57 6.69 3.33 1.92
CA PHE A 57 6.88 4.79 1.95
C PHE A 57 8.29 5.18 2.41
N THR A 58 8.82 4.48 3.42
CA THR A 58 10.19 4.69 3.89
C THR A 58 11.20 4.41 2.77
N LEU A 59 11.09 3.28 2.08
CA LEU A 59 11.97 2.93 0.97
C LEU A 59 11.85 3.91 -0.20
N TYR A 60 10.63 4.35 -0.53
CA TYR A 60 10.39 5.36 -1.57
C TYR A 60 11.09 6.69 -1.25
N LEU A 61 10.92 7.21 -0.02
CA LEU A 61 11.56 8.45 0.41
C LEU A 61 13.09 8.31 0.49
N THR A 62 13.58 7.17 0.99
CA THR A 62 15.02 6.86 1.00
C THR A 62 15.58 6.82 -0.42
N ASN A 63 14.88 6.19 -1.37
CA ASN A 63 15.30 6.15 -2.76
C ASN A 63 15.34 7.55 -3.38
N TYR A 64 14.33 8.38 -3.10
CA TYR A 64 14.30 9.78 -3.54
C TYR A 64 15.52 10.55 -3.02
N TYR A 65 15.84 10.41 -1.74
CA TYR A 65 16.95 11.12 -1.11
C TYR A 65 18.32 10.67 -1.65
N LEU A 66 18.52 9.37 -1.87
CA LEU A 66 19.82 8.83 -2.29
C LEU A 66 20.03 8.87 -3.81
N ASN A 67 18.99 8.65 -4.60
CA ASN A 67 19.10 8.48 -6.06
C ASN A 67 18.49 9.62 -6.88
N GLY A 68 17.95 10.65 -6.21
CA GLY A 68 17.34 11.82 -6.84
C GLY A 68 15.99 11.55 -7.51
N VAL A 69 15.48 12.56 -8.19
CA VAL A 69 14.22 12.49 -8.95
C VAL A 69 14.49 11.83 -10.29
N LYS A 70 13.68 10.83 -10.63
CA LYS A 70 13.69 10.19 -11.94
C LYS A 70 12.68 10.85 -12.86
N THR A 71 13.08 11.14 -14.08
CA THR A 71 12.19 11.58 -15.15
C THR A 71 11.95 10.48 -16.16
N PHE A 72 10.78 10.56 -16.81
CA PHE A 72 10.43 9.67 -17.90
C PHE A 72 11.35 9.91 -19.10
N GLY A 73 12.06 8.88 -19.54
CA GLY A 73 12.96 8.95 -20.71
C GLY A 73 12.41 8.28 -21.97
N GLY A 74 11.11 7.94 -22.00
CA GLY A 74 10.44 7.43 -23.20
C GLY A 74 10.11 8.52 -24.23
N PRO A 75 9.61 8.14 -25.42
CA PRO A 75 9.22 9.08 -26.46
C PRO A 75 8.03 9.95 -26.02
N SER A 76 7.89 11.12 -26.65
CA SER A 76 6.92 12.15 -26.24
C SER A 76 5.47 11.67 -26.21
N GLU A 77 5.11 10.78 -27.14
CA GLU A 77 3.80 10.17 -27.30
C GLU A 77 3.46 9.28 -26.11
N ALA A 78 4.44 8.51 -25.60
CA ALA A 78 4.27 7.70 -24.40
C ALA A 78 4.19 8.58 -23.13
N GLY A 79 4.88 9.73 -23.13
CA GLY A 79 4.80 10.74 -22.08
C GLY A 79 3.37 11.25 -21.86
N LEU A 80 2.59 11.42 -22.93
CA LEU A 80 1.17 11.86 -22.86
C LEU A 80 0.28 10.90 -22.06
N ILE A 81 0.64 9.62 -21.99
CA ILE A 81 -0.07 8.62 -21.18
C ILE A 81 0.57 8.55 -19.79
N TYR A 82 1.90 8.55 -19.73
CA TYR A 82 2.66 8.37 -18.49
C TYR A 82 2.36 9.46 -17.45
N TYR A 83 2.48 10.74 -17.81
CA TYR A 83 2.39 11.83 -16.82
C TYR A 83 1.01 11.96 -16.19
N PRO A 84 -0.12 11.92 -16.95
CA PRO A 84 -1.44 11.91 -16.32
C PRO A 84 -1.67 10.68 -15.45
N PHE A 85 -1.23 9.51 -15.90
CA PHE A 85 -1.36 8.28 -15.13
C PHE A 85 -0.56 8.33 -13.82
N LEU A 86 0.69 8.82 -13.88
CA LEU A 86 1.55 9.03 -12.72
C LEU A 86 0.90 10.00 -11.73
N LEU A 87 0.36 11.12 -12.21
CA LEU A 87 -0.30 12.11 -11.36
C LEU A 87 -1.50 11.50 -10.62
N ILE A 88 -2.34 10.77 -11.34
CA ILE A 88 -3.49 10.06 -10.76
C ILE A 88 -3.01 9.05 -9.72
N HIS A 89 -1.99 8.24 -10.04
CA HIS A 89 -1.42 7.26 -9.13
C HIS A 89 -0.90 7.91 -7.83
N ILE A 90 -0.11 8.99 -7.92
CA ILE A 90 0.45 9.69 -6.76
C ILE A 90 -0.68 10.21 -5.88
N ILE A 91 -1.59 11.02 -6.44
CA ILE A 91 -2.69 11.63 -5.66
C ILE A 91 -3.54 10.54 -5.01
N GLY A 92 -3.97 9.55 -5.79
CA GLY A 92 -4.82 8.47 -5.30
C GLY A 92 -4.13 7.62 -4.21
N SER A 93 -2.85 7.29 -4.41
CA SER A 93 -2.08 6.47 -3.46
C SER A 93 -1.79 7.22 -2.16
N THR A 94 -1.48 8.51 -2.22
CA THR A 94 -1.26 9.33 -1.01
C THR A 94 -2.53 9.46 -0.19
N VAL A 95 -3.66 9.82 -0.82
CA VAL A 95 -4.95 9.93 -0.12
C VAL A 95 -5.35 8.58 0.50
N MET A 96 -5.16 7.47 -0.24
CA MET A 96 -5.47 6.14 0.27
C MET A 96 -4.54 5.69 1.40
N GLY A 97 -3.25 6.01 1.31
CA GLY A 97 -2.28 5.77 2.37
C GLY A 97 -2.69 6.44 3.69
N LEU A 98 -3.07 7.72 3.64
CA LEU A 98 -3.53 8.47 4.81
C LEU A 98 -4.81 7.86 5.43
N ILE A 99 -5.79 7.50 4.59
CA ILE A 99 -7.01 6.83 5.05
C ILE A 99 -6.68 5.47 5.70
N THR A 100 -5.76 4.72 5.11
CA THR A 100 -5.34 3.41 5.61
C THR A 100 -4.65 3.53 6.97
N PHE A 101 -3.71 4.46 7.13
CA PHE A 101 -3.07 4.71 8.42
C PHE A 101 -4.05 5.20 9.48
N TYR A 102 -4.98 6.09 9.12
CA TYR A 102 -6.05 6.53 10.04
C TYR A 102 -6.93 5.35 10.49
N GLN A 103 -7.29 4.44 9.58
CA GLN A 103 -8.07 3.25 9.92
C GLN A 103 -7.29 2.26 10.78
N ALA A 104 -6.00 2.06 10.51
CA ALA A 104 -5.13 1.23 11.32
C ALA A 104 -5.01 1.81 12.74
N PHE A 105 -4.70 3.10 12.87
CA PHE A 105 -4.60 3.79 14.15
C PHE A 105 -5.89 3.69 14.97
N THR A 106 -7.03 3.96 14.34
CA THR A 106 -8.34 3.88 15.01
C THR A 106 -8.75 2.45 15.38
N GLY A 107 -8.24 1.44 14.66
CA GLY A 107 -8.37 0.03 15.00
C GLY A 107 -7.52 -0.37 16.20
N ILE A 108 -6.24 -0.01 16.19
CA ILE A 108 -5.27 -0.33 17.25
C ILE A 108 -5.63 0.36 18.56
N LYS A 109 -5.93 1.66 18.56
CA LYS A 109 -6.28 2.40 19.80
C LYS A 109 -7.49 1.80 20.53
N ARG A 110 -8.46 1.28 19.78
CA ARG A 110 -9.65 0.64 20.36
C ARG A 110 -9.40 -0.80 20.81
N PHE A 111 -8.28 -1.38 20.39
CA PHE A 111 -7.82 -2.70 20.77
C PHE A 111 -6.93 -2.63 22.03
N ASP A 112 -6.02 -1.65 22.08
CA ASP A 112 -5.06 -1.42 23.18
C ASP A 112 -5.71 -1.05 24.52
N ASN A 113 -6.86 -0.38 24.49
CA ASN A 113 -7.56 0.10 25.70
C ASN A 113 -8.23 -1.02 26.54
N LYS A 114 -7.85 -2.31 26.44
CA LYS A 114 -8.54 -3.40 27.15
C LYS A 114 -7.63 -4.50 27.69
N GLU A 115 -7.95 -4.98 28.89
CA GLU A 115 -7.24 -6.05 29.58
C GLU A 115 -7.26 -7.38 28.83
N GLU A 116 -6.14 -8.08 28.92
CA GLU A 116 -5.82 -9.37 28.28
C GLU A 116 -6.77 -10.52 28.67
N LYS A 117 -7.68 -10.37 29.63
CA LYS A 117 -8.63 -11.43 30.02
C LYS A 117 -9.94 -11.45 29.22
N GLU A 118 -10.17 -10.47 28.34
CA GLU A 118 -11.43 -10.34 27.58
C GLU A 118 -11.32 -10.59 26.06
N TRP A 119 -10.22 -11.15 25.54
CA TRP A 119 -10.03 -11.41 24.11
C TRP A 119 -11.20 -12.15 23.46
N ASP A 120 -11.75 -13.16 24.15
CA ASP A 120 -12.86 -13.97 23.67
C ASP A 120 -14.22 -13.22 23.68
N LYS A 121 -14.32 -12.15 24.48
CA LYS A 121 -15.50 -11.27 24.55
C LYS A 121 -15.38 -10.02 23.68
N PHE A 122 -14.28 -9.86 22.95
CA PHE A 122 -13.99 -8.68 22.15
C PHE A 122 -15.08 -8.36 21.11
N LYS A 123 -15.91 -7.37 21.43
CA LYS A 123 -16.98 -6.87 20.56
C LYS A 123 -16.93 -5.34 20.51
N PHE A 124 -16.36 -4.80 19.43
CA PHE A 124 -16.52 -3.38 19.09
C PHE A 124 -17.99 -2.96 19.03
N ASP A 125 -18.29 -1.68 19.30
CA ASP A 125 -19.63 -1.12 19.09
C ASP A 125 -20.15 -1.41 17.67
N ARG A 126 -21.46 -1.69 17.57
CA ARG A 126 -22.13 -2.06 16.31
C ARG A 126 -21.94 -0.98 15.24
N ASN A 127 -22.03 0.30 15.60
CA ASN A 127 -21.88 1.39 14.64
C ASN A 127 -20.44 1.47 14.12
N TYR A 128 -19.46 1.35 15.00
CA TYR A 128 -18.05 1.31 14.61
C TYR A 128 -17.75 0.12 13.67
N ARG A 129 -18.21 -1.10 14.02
CA ARG A 129 -17.99 -2.28 13.18
C ARG A 129 -18.58 -2.12 11.79
N ASN A 130 -19.79 -1.58 11.68
CA ASN A 130 -20.44 -1.39 10.40
C ASN A 130 -19.67 -0.38 9.53
N LYS A 131 -19.25 0.75 10.12
CA LYS A 131 -18.42 1.76 9.43
C LYS A 131 -17.06 1.19 9.01
N HIS A 132 -16.35 0.52 9.92
CA HIS A 132 -15.05 -0.09 9.63
C HIS A 132 -15.14 -1.18 8.55
N ARG A 133 -16.18 -2.03 8.59
CA ARG A 133 -16.39 -3.06 7.54
C ARG A 133 -16.72 -2.47 6.18
N PHE A 134 -17.52 -1.40 6.14
CA PHE A 134 -17.83 -0.70 4.90
C PHE A 134 -16.58 -0.05 4.31
N ARG A 135 -15.84 0.72 5.12
CA ARG A 135 -14.58 1.34 4.72
C ARG A 135 -13.50 0.33 4.38
N GLY A 136 -13.48 -0.84 5.03
CA GLY A 136 -12.56 -1.93 4.72
C GLY A 136 -12.79 -2.54 3.33
N LYS A 137 -14.04 -2.64 2.87
CA LYS A 137 -14.35 -3.08 1.50
C LYS A 137 -13.84 -2.12 0.44
N ILE A 138 -14.08 -0.82 0.65
CA ILE A 138 -13.59 0.23 -0.26
C ILE A 138 -12.07 0.30 -0.19
N GLY A 139 -11.53 0.21 1.02
CA GLY A 139 -10.10 0.21 1.30
C GLY A 139 -9.37 -0.88 0.54
N ILE A 140 -9.84 -2.13 0.56
CA ILE A 140 -9.13 -3.22 -0.13
C ILE A 140 -9.11 -3.06 -1.65
N ILE A 141 -10.19 -2.53 -2.24
CA ILE A 141 -10.25 -2.24 -3.68
C ILE A 141 -9.23 -1.17 -4.04
N LEU A 142 -9.20 -0.08 -3.28
CA LEU A 142 -8.30 1.05 -3.55
C LEU A 142 -6.84 0.74 -3.22
N TRP A 143 -6.59 -0.15 -2.26
CA TRP A 143 -5.25 -0.65 -1.96
C TRP A 143 -4.68 -1.45 -3.13
N TRP A 144 -5.46 -2.34 -3.73
CA TRP A 144 -5.07 -3.05 -4.96
C TRP A 144 -4.91 -2.12 -6.15
N TRP A 145 -5.80 -1.13 -6.30
CA TRP A 145 -5.65 -0.12 -7.34
C TRP A 145 -4.31 0.62 -7.21
N SER A 146 -3.93 1.04 -6.00
CA SER A 146 -2.65 1.72 -5.75
C SER A 146 -1.46 0.80 -6.04
N ALA A 147 -1.49 -0.44 -5.56
CA ALA A 147 -0.44 -1.44 -5.81
C ALA A 147 -0.24 -1.72 -7.31
N LEU A 148 -1.32 -1.99 -8.04
CA LEU A 148 -1.27 -2.29 -9.48
C LEU A 148 -0.92 -1.07 -10.32
N SER A 149 -1.42 0.12 -9.98
CA SER A 149 -1.01 1.34 -10.70
C SER A 149 0.46 1.68 -10.44
N GLY A 150 0.97 1.45 -9.23
CA GLY A 150 2.39 1.58 -8.91
C GLY A 150 3.26 0.60 -9.71
N LEU A 151 2.78 -0.63 -9.89
CA LEU A 151 3.41 -1.61 -10.78
C LEU A 151 3.47 -1.10 -12.23
N ILE A 152 2.38 -0.54 -12.75
CA ILE A 152 2.38 0.04 -14.10
C ILE A 152 3.38 1.20 -14.22
N VAL A 153 3.41 2.12 -13.25
CA VAL A 153 4.41 3.21 -13.21
C VAL A 153 5.83 2.65 -13.23
N TYR A 154 6.11 1.63 -12.40
CA TYR A 154 7.40 0.97 -12.35
C TYR A 154 7.79 0.36 -13.72
N TYR A 155 6.87 -0.36 -14.37
CA TYR A 155 7.13 -0.96 -15.68
C TYR A 155 7.42 0.10 -16.74
N MET A 156 6.61 1.15 -16.79
CA MET A 156 6.83 2.24 -17.75
C MET A 156 8.18 2.92 -17.50
N LEU A 157 8.54 3.19 -16.25
CA LEU A 157 9.74 3.97 -15.92
C LEU A 157 11.05 3.17 -15.91
N TYR A 158 11.00 1.88 -15.58
CA TYR A 158 12.22 1.09 -15.33
C TYR A 158 12.37 -0.17 -16.19
N VAL A 159 11.29 -0.65 -16.81
CA VAL A 159 11.34 -1.86 -17.65
C VAL A 159 11.28 -1.50 -19.12
N ILE A 160 10.27 -0.72 -19.52
CA ILE A 160 10.00 -0.40 -20.92
C ILE A 160 10.88 0.76 -21.39
N TYR A 161 10.99 1.81 -20.57
CA TYR A 161 11.79 2.99 -20.88
C TYR A 161 12.92 3.14 -19.87
N SER A 162 14.00 3.78 -20.30
CA SER A 162 15.11 4.17 -19.42
C SER A 162 14.80 5.50 -18.76
N PRO A 163 14.90 5.63 -17.43
CA PRO A 163 14.69 6.91 -16.75
C PRO A 163 15.83 7.88 -17.08
N THR A 164 15.51 9.15 -17.22
CA THR A 164 16.47 10.24 -17.23
C THR A 164 16.63 10.83 -15.82
N PHE A 165 17.70 11.59 -15.62
CA PHE A 165 18.04 12.21 -14.34
C PHE A 165 17.98 13.72 -14.53
N ILE A 166 17.40 14.43 -13.57
CA ILE A 166 17.52 15.89 -13.42
C ILE A 166 18.51 16.17 -12.29
#